data_AF-A0A6M8BFP4-F1
#
_entry.id   AF-A0A6M8BFP4-F1
#
_cell.length_a   1.000
_cell.length_b   1.000
_cell.length_c   1.000
_cell.angle_alpha   90.00
_cell.angle_beta   90.00
_cell.angle_gamma   90.00
#
_symmetry.space_group_name_H-M   'P 1'
#
loop_
_entity.id
_entity.type
_entity.pdbx_description
1 polymer ?
#
loop_
_entity_poly.entity_id
_entity_poly.type
_entity_poly.pdbx_seq_one_letter_code
_entity_poly.pdbx_strand_id
1 'polypeptide(L)'
;MHPIYLSPELVAAFLKYWGSLVKNPKYHSDISLPFFHLKGDEFWRLMANPGFEATIARKVKIKGLTALRDVVKYAYLDEELFEYLQEPANRLRLSEVLIQTYFPNEAQQFEGIQEKDELEDIQLRLLEKGGEIYDVSELKDQDRVFVRDAAFRRIVVRLYQHQCALCRLKIVGSNNQTIVDGAHIKPFAEFRDDRFDNGLSLCKNHHWAFDRGWFSIDDNYRVIVCSDRFEEESPPGLRSLKDFHQELILLPEQHQPRVEALQWHRSFWKVS
;
A
#
# COMPACT_ATOMS: atom_id res chain seq x y z
N MET A 1 1.63 24.52 6.80
CA MET A 1 1.99 23.18 7.35
C MET A 1 1.86 22.12 6.26
N HIS A 2 2.97 21.47 5.91
CA HIS A 2 3.04 20.52 4.79
C HIS A 2 3.17 19.09 5.32
N PRO A 3 2.13 18.25 5.21
CA PRO A 3 2.12 16.93 5.82
C PRO A 3 2.98 15.94 5.03
N ILE A 4 3.82 15.20 5.76
CA ILE A 4 4.63 14.08 5.29
C ILE A 4 4.03 12.80 5.86
N TYR A 5 3.31 12.07 5.01
CA TYR A 5 2.71 10.80 5.39
C TYR A 5 3.74 9.67 5.32
N LEU A 6 3.60 8.67 6.18
CA LEU A 6 4.34 7.40 6.08
C LEU A 6 3.77 6.57 4.92
N SER A 7 3.96 7.06 3.69
CA SER A 7 3.40 6.49 2.46
C SER A 7 4.31 5.40 1.87
N PRO A 8 3.79 4.54 0.98
CA PRO A 8 4.61 3.55 0.28
C PRO A 8 5.81 4.17 -0.46
N GLU A 9 5.66 5.36 -1.04
CA GLU A 9 6.75 6.09 -1.69
C GLU A 9 7.86 6.44 -0.69
N LEU A 10 7.49 6.96 0.49
CA LEU A 10 8.48 7.33 1.51
C LEU A 10 9.20 6.09 2.06
N VAL A 11 8.45 5.00 2.30
CA VAL A 11 9.05 3.74 2.77
C VAL A 11 9.95 3.11 1.70
N ALA A 12 9.53 3.13 0.43
CA ALA A 12 10.36 2.66 -0.68
C ALA A 12 11.63 3.51 -0.84
N ALA A 13 11.50 4.84 -0.77
CA ALA A 13 12.64 5.74 -0.80
C ALA A 13 13.61 5.49 0.37
N PHE A 14 13.09 5.28 1.58
CA PHE A 14 13.92 4.90 2.72
C PHE A 14 14.66 3.58 2.48
N LEU A 15 13.97 2.53 2.05
CA LEU A 15 14.58 1.22 1.76
C LEU A 15 15.64 1.30 0.66
N LYS A 16 15.41 2.13 -0.36
CA LYS A 16 16.38 2.42 -1.42
C LYS A 16 17.68 2.97 -0.86
N TYR A 17 17.60 4.05 -0.07
CA TYR A 17 18.77 4.65 0.55
C TYR A 17 19.42 3.70 1.56
N TRP A 18 18.62 3.01 2.38
CA TRP A 18 19.11 2.05 3.36
C TRP A 18 19.93 0.92 2.72
N GLY A 19 19.40 0.22 1.72
CA GLY A 19 20.11 -0.88 1.05
C GLY A 19 21.36 -0.42 0.29
N SER A 20 21.36 0.83 -0.18
CA SER A 20 22.48 1.39 -0.92
C SER A 20 23.60 1.88 -0.01
N LEU A 21 23.28 2.45 1.16
CA LEU A 21 24.26 3.10 2.04
C LEU A 21 24.66 2.26 3.25
N VAL A 22 23.74 1.47 3.83
CA VAL A 22 23.99 0.69 5.05
C VAL A 22 24.50 -0.70 4.70
N LYS A 23 25.82 -0.93 4.83
CA LYS A 23 26.46 -2.21 4.49
C LYS A 23 26.66 -3.17 5.67
N ASN A 24 26.49 -2.69 6.91
CA ASN A 24 26.72 -3.52 8.09
C ASN A 24 25.52 -4.45 8.32
N PRO A 25 25.69 -5.78 8.24
CA PRO A 25 24.60 -6.74 8.35
C PRO A 25 23.99 -6.84 9.76
N LYS A 26 24.60 -6.20 10.78
CA LYS A 26 24.04 -6.12 12.13
C LYS A 26 22.84 -5.17 12.21
N TYR A 27 22.71 -4.25 11.26
CA TYR A 27 21.60 -3.30 11.22
C TYR A 27 20.50 -3.80 10.28
N HIS A 28 19.26 -3.57 10.67
CA HIS A 28 18.07 -3.87 9.86
C HIS A 28 17.31 -2.58 9.56
N SER A 29 16.67 -2.53 8.39
CA SER A 29 15.76 -1.45 8.02
C SER A 29 14.57 -1.42 8.98
N ASP A 30 14.30 -0.24 9.52
CA ASP A 30 13.07 0.08 10.25
C ASP A 30 12.87 1.59 10.17
N ILE A 31 12.06 2.05 9.21
CA ILE A 31 11.74 3.47 9.05
C ILE A 31 11.00 4.04 10.27
N SER A 32 10.33 3.19 11.06
CA SER A 32 9.55 3.65 12.20
C SER A 32 10.42 4.33 13.26
N LEU A 33 11.69 3.92 13.36
CA LEU A 33 12.66 4.48 14.28
C LEU A 33 13.00 5.95 13.96
N PRO A 34 13.63 6.29 12.81
CA PRO A 34 13.93 7.68 12.49
C PRO A 34 12.64 8.51 12.38
N PHE A 35 11.56 7.97 11.79
CA PHE A 35 10.32 8.73 11.64
C PHE A 35 9.73 9.19 12.99
N PHE A 36 9.82 8.36 14.04
CA PHE A 36 9.34 8.74 15.37
C PHE A 36 10.35 9.55 16.18
N HIS A 37 11.64 9.21 16.11
CA HIS A 37 12.65 9.76 17.01
C HIS A 37 13.24 11.11 16.58
N LEU A 38 13.18 11.46 15.30
CA LEU A 38 13.60 12.78 14.81
C LEU A 38 12.84 13.95 15.46
N LYS A 39 11.71 13.68 16.13
CA LYS A 39 11.01 14.69 16.94
C LYS A 39 11.85 15.33 18.06
N GLY A 40 12.97 14.68 18.43
CA GLY A 40 13.93 15.23 19.39
C GLY A 40 14.85 16.30 18.82
N ASP A 41 14.94 16.42 17.49
CA ASP A 41 15.90 17.29 16.79
C ASP A 41 15.29 18.65 16.40
N GLU A 42 14.12 18.98 16.95
CA GLU A 42 13.37 20.25 16.82
C GLU A 42 12.83 20.59 15.42
N PHE A 43 13.45 20.11 14.34
CA PHE A 43 13.04 20.38 12.96
C PHE A 43 11.94 19.44 12.43
N TRP A 44 11.70 18.31 13.10
CA TRP A 44 10.71 17.30 12.71
C TRP A 44 9.61 17.21 13.76
N ARG A 45 8.35 17.36 13.37
CA ARG A 45 7.20 17.38 14.28
C ARG A 45 6.19 16.33 13.86
N LEU A 46 5.50 15.74 14.84
CA LEU A 46 4.53 14.66 14.62
C LEU A 46 3.11 15.13 14.91
N MET A 47 2.20 14.82 14.01
CA MET A 47 0.76 14.93 14.23
C MET A 47 0.19 13.57 14.62
N ALA A 48 -0.50 13.49 15.76
CA ALA A 48 -1.14 12.26 16.22
C ALA A 48 -2.41 11.95 15.43
N ASN A 49 -2.76 10.66 15.35
CA ASN A 49 -4.14 10.28 15.07
C ASN A 49 -5.03 10.67 16.27
N PRO A 50 -6.33 10.94 16.04
CA PRO A 50 -7.26 11.28 17.11
C PRO A 50 -7.23 10.25 18.25
N GLY A 51 -7.02 10.72 19.49
CA GLY A 51 -6.94 9.87 20.69
C GLY A 51 -5.54 9.36 21.05
N PHE A 52 -4.53 9.64 20.23
CA PHE A 52 -3.13 9.24 20.45
C PHE A 52 -2.21 10.42 20.82
N GLU A 53 -2.75 11.59 21.11
CA GLU A 53 -2.00 12.83 21.38
C GLU A 53 -1.05 12.65 22.58
N ALA A 54 -1.55 12.05 23.67
CA ALA A 54 -0.75 11.78 24.87
C ALA A 54 0.36 10.74 24.62
N THR A 55 0.17 9.82 23.66
CA THR A 55 1.15 8.80 23.30
C THR A 55 2.37 9.42 22.63
N ILE A 56 2.17 10.42 21.76
CA ILE A 56 3.26 11.16 21.12
C ILE A 56 4.03 12.01 22.13
N ALA A 57 3.33 12.65 23.08
CA ALA A 57 3.94 13.49 24.11
C ALA A 57 4.80 12.70 25.13
N ARG A 58 4.51 11.41 25.32
CA ARG A 58 5.24 10.54 26.23
C ARG A 58 6.43 9.87 25.54
N LYS A 59 7.45 9.48 26.32
CA LYS A 59 8.60 8.67 25.88
C LYS A 59 8.21 7.19 25.69
N VAL A 60 7.09 6.91 25.02
CA VAL A 60 6.66 5.55 24.70
C VAL A 60 7.52 5.03 23.55
N LYS A 61 7.97 3.78 23.65
CA LYS A 61 8.63 3.09 22.54
C LYS A 61 7.56 2.61 21.56
N ILE A 62 7.53 3.21 20.39
CA ILE A 62 6.77 2.72 19.25
C ILE A 62 7.72 1.90 18.40
N LYS A 63 7.32 0.68 18.02
CA LYS A 63 8.15 -0.23 17.24
C LYS A 63 7.36 -0.82 16.09
N GLY A 64 7.93 -0.76 14.91
CA GLY A 64 7.35 -1.32 13.70
C GLY A 64 6.35 -0.37 13.03
N LEU A 65 6.21 -0.57 11.73
CA LEU A 65 5.49 0.32 10.84
C LEU A 65 4.00 0.43 11.21
N THR A 66 3.35 -0.69 11.52
CA THR A 66 1.92 -0.72 11.88
C THR A 66 1.63 0.10 13.14
N ALA A 67 2.36 -0.15 14.22
CA ALA A 67 2.18 0.57 15.48
C ALA A 67 2.42 2.07 15.32
N LEU A 68 3.37 2.46 14.45
CA LEU A 68 3.61 3.87 14.15
C LEU A 68 2.45 4.51 13.41
N ARG A 69 1.88 3.84 12.40
CA ARG A 69 0.74 4.33 11.63
C ARG A 69 -0.53 4.46 12.45
N ASP A 70 -0.72 3.61 13.47
CA ASP A 70 -1.85 3.70 14.40
C ASP A 70 -1.77 4.98 15.25
N VAL A 71 -0.56 5.37 15.67
CA VAL A 71 -0.34 6.50 16.57
C VAL A 71 -0.16 7.83 15.83
N VAL A 72 0.56 7.83 14.70
CA VAL A 72 1.00 9.02 13.99
C VAL A 72 0.25 9.16 12.67
N LYS A 73 -0.43 10.30 12.50
CA LYS A 73 -1.17 10.64 11.29
C LYS A 73 -0.23 11.07 10.16
N TYR A 74 0.69 11.98 10.47
CA TYR A 74 1.76 12.45 9.57
C TYR A 74 2.84 13.16 10.39
N ALA A 75 4.00 13.37 9.76
CA ALA A 75 5.01 14.30 10.24
C ALA A 75 4.96 15.61 9.45
N TYR A 76 5.63 16.64 9.93
CA TYR A 76 5.87 17.86 9.18
C TYR A 76 7.18 18.49 9.64
N LEU A 77 7.84 19.17 8.72
CA LEU A 77 9.07 19.90 9.02
C LEU A 77 8.74 21.26 9.66
N ASP A 78 9.73 21.81 10.37
CA ASP A 78 9.75 23.23 10.69
C ASP A 78 9.64 24.08 9.41
N GLU A 79 8.97 25.23 9.51
CA GLU A 79 8.55 26.01 8.35
C GLU A 79 9.75 26.58 7.59
N GLU A 80 10.75 27.11 8.29
CA GLU A 80 11.96 27.68 7.66
C GLU A 80 12.74 26.60 6.90
N LEU A 81 12.87 25.41 7.50
CA LEU A 81 13.54 24.28 6.85
C LEU A 81 12.72 23.79 5.65
N PHE A 82 11.40 23.73 5.75
CA PHE A 82 10.54 23.30 4.65
C PHE A 82 10.65 24.24 3.44
N GLU A 83 10.63 25.55 3.68
CA GLU A 83 10.81 26.58 2.64
C GLU A 83 12.19 26.44 2.00
N TYR A 84 13.24 26.29 2.81
CA TYR A 84 14.60 26.09 2.32
C TYR A 84 14.72 24.85 1.42
N LEU A 85 14.01 23.77 1.76
CA LEU A 85 13.98 22.52 1.01
C LEU A 85 13.12 22.58 -0.27
N GLN A 86 12.35 23.63 -0.53
CA GLN A 86 11.63 23.75 -1.81
C GLN A 86 12.60 23.89 -3.00
N GLU A 87 13.76 24.50 -2.77
CA GLU A 87 14.81 24.64 -3.78
C GLU A 87 15.58 23.33 -4.01
N PRO A 88 15.59 22.78 -5.25
CA PRO A 88 16.30 21.53 -5.54
C PRO A 88 17.79 21.56 -5.20
N ALA A 89 18.45 22.70 -5.42
CA ALA A 89 19.87 22.87 -5.12
C ALA A 89 20.16 22.77 -3.61
N ASN A 90 19.27 23.28 -2.77
CA ASN A 90 19.39 23.20 -1.31
C ASN A 90 19.22 21.76 -0.83
N ARG A 91 18.24 21.02 -1.38
CA ARG A 91 18.07 19.59 -1.07
C ARG A 91 19.31 18.79 -1.43
N LEU A 92 19.86 19.03 -2.62
CA LEU A 92 21.08 18.34 -3.07
C LEU A 92 22.23 18.61 -2.10
N ARG A 93 22.51 19.88 -1.81
CA ARG A 93 23.59 20.29 -0.91
C ARG A 93 23.45 19.70 0.49
N LEU A 94 22.26 19.74 1.10
CA LEU A 94 22.03 19.15 2.42
C LEU A 94 22.22 17.63 2.40
N SER A 95 21.76 16.97 1.34
CA SER A 95 21.91 15.53 1.21
C SER A 95 23.37 15.14 1.03
N GLU A 96 24.14 15.86 0.22
CA GLU A 96 25.59 15.65 0.06
C GLU A 96 26.33 15.78 1.39
N VAL A 97 26.01 16.79 2.20
CA VAL A 97 26.60 16.95 3.54
C VAL A 97 26.32 15.74 4.42
N LEU A 98 25.07 15.25 4.46
CA LEU A 98 24.71 14.06 5.24
C LEU A 98 25.47 12.82 4.75
N ILE A 99 25.55 12.62 3.43
CA ILE A 99 26.22 11.46 2.84
C ILE A 99 27.72 11.51 3.09
N GLN A 100 28.38 12.65 2.85
CA GLN A 100 29.81 12.80 3.09
C GLN A 100 30.17 12.65 4.57
N THR A 101 29.28 13.08 5.48
CA THR A 101 29.51 13.00 6.93
C THR A 101 29.33 11.58 7.46
N TYR A 102 28.25 10.89 7.07
CA TYR A 102 27.85 9.62 7.69
C TYR A 102 28.16 8.38 6.83
N PHE A 103 28.34 8.54 5.51
CA PHE A 103 28.58 7.46 4.54
C PHE A 103 29.71 7.85 3.55
N PRO A 104 30.90 8.25 4.03
CA PRO A 104 31.96 8.77 3.15
C PRO A 104 32.45 7.76 2.11
N ASN A 105 32.37 6.46 2.40
CA ASN A 105 32.83 5.41 1.48
C ASN A 105 31.82 5.16 0.34
N GLU A 106 30.55 5.49 0.57
CA GLU A 106 29.44 5.29 -0.37
C GLU A 106 29.07 6.58 -1.12
N ALA A 107 29.72 7.71 -0.81
CA ALA A 107 29.38 9.02 -1.37
C ALA A 107 29.40 9.08 -2.91
N GLN A 108 30.31 8.35 -3.55
CA GLN A 108 30.40 8.27 -5.01
C GLN A 108 29.17 7.61 -5.67
N GLN A 109 28.39 6.82 -4.91
CA GLN A 109 27.21 6.12 -5.43
C GLN A 109 25.94 6.99 -5.30
N PHE A 110 26.01 8.13 -4.62
CA PHE A 110 24.85 8.92 -4.23
C PHE A 110 24.02 9.42 -5.41
N GLU A 111 24.66 9.94 -6.46
CA GLU A 111 23.98 10.43 -7.67
C GLU A 111 23.09 9.34 -8.28
N GLY A 112 23.63 8.12 -8.46
CA GLY A 112 22.89 6.99 -9.03
C GLY A 112 21.76 6.43 -8.14
N ILE A 113 21.72 6.79 -6.85
CA ILE A 113 20.63 6.42 -5.95
C ILE A 113 19.45 7.40 -6.11
N GLN A 114 19.72 8.68 -6.36
CA GLN A 114 18.67 9.70 -6.43
C GLN A 114 17.70 9.47 -7.60
N GLU A 115 18.23 9.07 -8.76
CA GLU A 115 17.46 8.93 -10.00
C GLU A 115 16.49 7.73 -10.01
N LYS A 116 16.63 6.79 -9.08
CA LYS A 116 15.81 5.57 -9.05
C LYS A 116 14.54 5.75 -8.22
N ASP A 117 13.38 5.41 -8.76
CA ASP A 117 12.16 5.23 -7.99
C ASP A 117 12.00 3.74 -7.65
N GLU A 118 12.33 3.38 -6.41
CA GLU A 118 12.26 1.99 -5.94
C GLU A 118 10.84 1.41 -6.01
N LEU A 119 9.81 2.23 -5.80
CA LEU A 119 8.43 1.76 -5.86
C LEU A 119 8.01 1.51 -7.32
N GLU A 120 8.47 2.34 -8.25
CA GLU A 120 8.28 2.10 -9.68
C GLU A 120 9.04 0.85 -10.15
N ASP A 121 10.30 0.69 -9.74
CA ASP A 121 11.13 -0.48 -10.06
C ASP A 121 10.51 -1.79 -9.54
N ILE A 122 9.95 -1.78 -8.32
CA ILE A 122 9.18 -2.92 -7.78
C ILE A 122 7.97 -3.22 -8.67
N GLN A 123 7.22 -2.18 -9.07
CA GLN A 123 6.03 -2.38 -9.90
C GLN A 123 6.39 -2.96 -11.27
N LEU A 124 7.44 -2.45 -11.92
CA LEU A 124 7.92 -2.95 -13.22
C LEU A 124 8.31 -4.43 -13.13
N ARG A 125 9.11 -4.81 -12.12
CA ARG A 125 9.51 -6.21 -11.90
C ARG A 125 8.31 -7.14 -11.68
N LEU A 126 7.32 -6.69 -10.91
CA LEU A 126 6.09 -7.47 -10.69
C LEU A 126 5.30 -7.60 -12.00
N LEU A 127 5.20 -6.52 -12.78
CA LEU A 127 4.50 -6.52 -14.08
C LEU A 127 5.12 -7.54 -15.04
N GLU A 128 6.45 -7.57 -15.16
CA GLU A 128 7.17 -8.53 -16.01
C GLU A 128 6.90 -9.99 -15.64
N LYS A 129 6.70 -10.28 -14.34
CA LYS A 129 6.45 -11.63 -13.82
C LYS A 129 4.96 -12.04 -13.77
N GLY A 130 4.04 -11.08 -13.89
CA GLY A 130 2.61 -11.30 -13.58
C GLY A 130 2.30 -11.37 -12.08
N GLY A 131 3.16 -10.77 -11.27
CA GLY A 131 3.17 -10.83 -9.80
C GLY A 131 4.05 -11.96 -9.26
N GLU A 132 3.93 -12.27 -7.96
CA GLU A 132 4.92 -13.11 -7.26
C GLU A 132 4.32 -13.83 -6.05
N ILE A 133 4.85 -15.00 -5.71
CA ILE A 133 4.55 -15.73 -4.46
C ILE A 133 5.79 -15.67 -3.59
N TYR A 134 5.61 -15.43 -2.29
CA TYR A 134 6.71 -15.22 -1.36
C TYR A 134 6.86 -16.34 -0.33
N ASP A 135 8.10 -16.65 0.00
CA ASP A 135 8.45 -17.49 1.14
C ASP A 135 8.47 -16.70 2.46
N VAL A 136 8.27 -17.40 3.59
CA VAL A 136 8.31 -16.78 4.94
C VAL A 136 9.61 -15.99 5.17
N SER A 137 10.73 -16.51 4.66
CA SER A 137 12.04 -15.87 4.81
C SER A 137 12.13 -14.50 4.15
N GLU A 138 11.37 -14.26 3.09
CA GLU A 138 11.36 -13.01 2.33
C GLU A 138 10.46 -11.95 2.99
N LEU A 139 9.61 -12.35 3.94
CA LEU A 139 8.60 -11.51 4.61
C LEU A 139 9.01 -11.03 6.01
N LYS A 140 10.29 -11.12 6.34
CA LYS A 140 10.79 -10.72 7.66
C LYS A 140 10.81 -9.20 7.86
N ASP A 141 10.94 -8.45 6.77
CA ASP A 141 11.03 -6.99 6.78
C ASP A 141 9.65 -6.38 6.53
N GLN A 142 9.08 -5.76 7.57
CA GLN A 142 7.74 -5.17 7.52
C GLN A 142 7.65 -3.99 6.54
N ASP A 143 8.73 -3.24 6.37
CA ASP A 143 8.78 -2.08 5.48
C ASP A 143 8.70 -2.57 4.02
N ARG A 144 9.43 -3.64 3.69
CA ARG A 144 9.36 -4.27 2.36
C ARG A 144 7.98 -4.87 2.08
N VAL A 145 7.41 -5.55 3.06
CA VAL A 145 6.05 -6.11 2.96
C VAL A 145 5.04 -5.00 2.65
N PHE A 146 5.13 -3.87 3.34
CA PHE A 146 4.24 -2.72 3.13
C PHE A 146 4.37 -2.09 1.73
N VAL A 147 5.59 -1.91 1.24
CA VAL A 147 5.84 -1.34 -0.10
C VAL A 147 5.32 -2.27 -1.19
N ARG A 148 5.57 -3.57 -1.06
CA ARG A 148 5.09 -4.58 -2.00
C ARG A 148 3.56 -4.66 -2.01
N ASP A 149 2.93 -4.69 -0.84
CA ASP A 149 1.48 -4.70 -0.65
C ASP A 149 0.81 -3.51 -1.38
N ALA A 150 1.45 -2.34 -1.34
CA ALA A 150 1.02 -1.16 -2.10
C ALA A 150 1.25 -1.31 -3.61
N ALA A 151 2.39 -1.85 -4.04
CA ALA A 151 2.69 -2.08 -5.46
C ALA A 151 1.68 -3.05 -6.11
N PHE A 152 1.39 -4.17 -5.45
CA PHE A 152 0.36 -5.12 -5.88
C PHE A 152 -1.00 -4.43 -6.10
N ARG A 153 -1.48 -3.71 -5.09
CA ARG A 153 -2.78 -3.02 -5.16
C ARG A 153 -2.86 -2.02 -6.31
N ARG A 154 -1.80 -1.23 -6.52
CA ARG A 154 -1.73 -0.26 -7.62
C ARG A 154 -1.78 -0.94 -8.98
N ILE A 155 -1.09 -2.06 -9.13
CA ILE A 155 -1.09 -2.81 -10.39
C ILE A 155 -2.48 -3.39 -10.66
N VAL A 156 -3.08 -4.08 -9.68
CA VAL A 156 -4.44 -4.65 -9.82
C VAL A 156 -5.44 -3.57 -10.21
N VAL A 157 -5.44 -2.43 -9.53
CA VAL A 157 -6.33 -1.30 -9.89
C VAL A 157 -6.11 -0.80 -11.32
N ARG A 158 -4.85 -0.72 -11.77
CA ARG A 158 -4.52 -0.30 -13.14
C ARG A 158 -4.96 -1.32 -14.19
N LEU A 159 -4.84 -2.63 -13.92
CA LEU A 159 -5.31 -3.70 -14.81
C LEU A 159 -6.82 -3.60 -15.07
N TYR A 160 -7.58 -3.11 -14.10
CA TYR A 160 -9.02 -2.85 -14.21
C TYR A 160 -9.34 -1.40 -14.62
N GLN A 161 -8.36 -0.63 -15.08
CA GLN A 161 -8.52 0.76 -15.54
C GLN A 161 -9.20 1.66 -14.50
N HIS A 162 -8.91 1.44 -13.21
CA HIS A 162 -9.48 2.15 -12.07
C HIS A 162 -11.01 1.97 -11.90
N GLN A 163 -11.58 0.89 -12.43
CA GLN A 163 -12.99 0.53 -12.27
C GLN A 163 -13.19 -0.54 -11.21
N CYS A 164 -14.34 -0.48 -10.54
CA CYS A 164 -14.80 -1.59 -9.70
C CYS A 164 -15.21 -2.76 -10.58
N ALA A 165 -14.73 -3.95 -10.26
CA ALA A 165 -15.04 -5.18 -10.98
C ALA A 165 -16.53 -5.51 -10.94
N LEU A 166 -17.23 -5.14 -9.87
CA LEU A 166 -18.65 -5.38 -9.73
C LEU A 166 -19.50 -4.28 -10.40
N CYS A 167 -19.50 -3.06 -9.82
CA CYS A 167 -20.41 -2.00 -10.24
C CYS A 167 -19.87 -1.03 -11.28
N ARG A 168 -18.64 -1.24 -11.78
CA ARG A 168 -17.97 -0.38 -12.78
C ARG A 168 -17.70 1.06 -12.34
N LEU A 169 -17.95 1.40 -11.07
CA LEU A 169 -17.63 2.72 -10.52
C LEU A 169 -16.16 3.06 -10.77
N LYS A 170 -15.92 4.20 -11.41
CA LYS A 170 -14.61 4.79 -11.65
C LYS A 170 -14.63 6.24 -11.18
N ILE A 171 -13.79 6.53 -10.20
CA ILE A 171 -13.48 7.90 -9.77
C ILE A 171 -11.97 7.96 -9.63
N VAL A 172 -11.36 8.92 -10.33
CA VAL A 172 -9.93 9.18 -10.29
C VAL A 172 -9.76 10.68 -10.02
N GLY A 173 -9.09 11.01 -8.92
CA GLY A 173 -8.78 12.37 -8.52
C GLY A 173 -7.58 12.95 -9.29
N SER A 174 -7.34 14.25 -9.13
CA SER A 174 -6.26 14.99 -9.80
C SER A 174 -4.84 14.49 -9.48
N ASN A 175 -4.68 13.81 -8.33
CA ASN A 175 -3.42 13.20 -7.90
C ASN A 175 -3.39 11.67 -8.14
N ASN A 176 -4.19 11.19 -9.09
CA ASN A 176 -4.33 9.78 -9.45
C ASN A 176 -4.84 8.86 -8.31
N GLN A 177 -5.37 9.44 -7.21
CA GLN A 177 -6.11 8.67 -6.20
C GLN A 177 -7.38 8.11 -6.80
N THR A 178 -7.76 6.90 -6.40
CA THR A 178 -8.97 6.25 -6.91
C THR A 178 -9.87 5.73 -5.80
N ILE A 179 -11.16 5.58 -6.11
CA ILE A 179 -12.18 5.07 -5.18
C ILE A 179 -12.10 3.55 -4.97
N VAL A 180 -11.36 2.85 -5.83
CA VAL A 180 -11.20 1.39 -5.80
C VAL A 180 -9.87 0.99 -5.18
N ASP A 181 -9.83 -0.19 -4.59
CA ASP A 181 -8.63 -0.84 -4.10
C ASP A 181 -8.38 -2.14 -4.84
N GLY A 182 -7.11 -2.57 -4.88
CA GLY A 182 -6.78 -3.96 -5.18
C GLY A 182 -7.11 -4.82 -3.97
N ALA A 183 -8.06 -5.73 -4.13
CA ALA A 183 -8.43 -6.73 -3.15
C ALA A 183 -7.77 -8.06 -3.53
N HIS A 184 -7.25 -8.78 -2.54
CA HIS A 184 -6.83 -10.17 -2.73
C HIS A 184 -8.05 -11.09 -2.71
N ILE A 185 -8.11 -12.05 -3.62
CA ILE A 185 -9.12 -13.11 -3.58
C ILE A 185 -8.76 -14.11 -2.48
N LYS A 186 -7.54 -14.63 -2.51
CA LYS A 186 -6.93 -15.43 -1.46
C LYS A 186 -6.07 -14.54 -0.56
N PRO A 187 -6.29 -14.49 0.76
CA PRO A 187 -5.66 -13.53 1.64
C PRO A 187 -4.13 -13.71 1.66
N PHE A 188 -3.41 -12.59 1.48
CA PHE A 188 -1.95 -12.60 1.47
C PHE A 188 -1.35 -13.22 2.76
N ALA A 189 -1.97 -12.96 3.91
CA ALA A 189 -1.48 -13.45 5.20
C ALA A 189 -1.34 -14.99 5.28
N GLU A 190 -2.16 -15.72 4.52
CA GLU A 190 -2.16 -17.19 4.47
C GLU A 190 -1.38 -17.71 3.27
N PHE A 191 -1.61 -17.13 2.09
CA PHE A 191 -1.11 -17.69 0.81
C PHE A 191 0.15 -17.01 0.27
N ARG A 192 0.45 -15.80 0.74
CA ARG A 192 1.60 -14.99 0.30
C ARG A 192 1.66 -14.81 -1.22
N ASP A 193 0.50 -14.75 -1.85
CA ASP A 193 0.31 -14.78 -3.30
C ASP A 193 -0.12 -13.40 -3.79
N ASP A 194 0.84 -12.62 -4.32
CA ASP A 194 0.61 -11.33 -4.98
C ASP A 194 0.62 -11.47 -6.51
N ARG A 195 0.31 -12.66 -7.06
CA ARG A 195 0.03 -12.75 -8.49
C ARG A 195 -1.22 -11.96 -8.82
N PHE A 196 -1.21 -11.23 -9.93
CA PHE A 196 -2.30 -10.30 -10.25
C PHE A 196 -3.64 -10.99 -10.53
N ASP A 197 -3.57 -12.26 -10.94
CA ASP A 197 -4.72 -13.14 -11.10
C ASP A 197 -5.31 -13.65 -9.76
N ASN A 198 -4.69 -13.29 -8.62
CA ASN A 198 -5.26 -13.36 -7.28
C ASN A 198 -5.87 -12.00 -6.85
N GLY A 199 -6.01 -11.05 -7.77
CA GLY A 199 -6.47 -9.68 -7.50
C GLY A 199 -7.81 -9.34 -8.14
N LEU A 200 -8.60 -8.53 -7.44
CA LEU A 200 -9.79 -7.84 -7.97
C LEU A 200 -9.69 -6.34 -7.67
N SER A 201 -10.10 -5.48 -8.60
CA SER A 201 -10.29 -4.06 -8.29
C SER A 201 -11.70 -3.82 -7.76
N LEU A 202 -11.88 -3.42 -6.50
CA LEU A 202 -13.20 -3.25 -5.89
C LEU A 202 -13.34 -1.87 -5.23
N CYS A 203 -14.52 -1.24 -5.35
CA CYS A 203 -14.81 -0.04 -4.55
C CYS A 203 -14.93 -0.41 -3.07
N LYS A 204 -14.80 0.57 -2.18
CA LYS A 204 -14.79 0.35 -0.72
C LYS A 204 -15.92 -0.55 -0.21
N ASN A 205 -17.15 -0.34 -0.69
CA ASN A 205 -18.31 -1.13 -0.29
C ASN A 205 -18.21 -2.59 -0.75
N HIS A 206 -17.87 -2.82 -2.03
CA HIS A 206 -17.78 -4.15 -2.58
C HIS A 206 -16.55 -4.92 -2.10
N HIS A 207 -15.45 -4.22 -1.84
CA HIS A 207 -14.28 -4.83 -1.19
C HIS A 207 -14.66 -5.36 0.20
N TRP A 208 -15.28 -4.51 1.02
CA TRP A 208 -15.69 -4.88 2.37
C TRP A 208 -16.74 -6.02 2.39
N ALA A 209 -17.66 -6.04 1.43
CA ALA A 209 -18.68 -7.08 1.28
C ALA A 209 -18.08 -8.41 0.78
N PHE A 210 -17.10 -8.35 -0.14
CA PHE A 210 -16.38 -9.52 -0.62
C PHE A 210 -15.59 -10.19 0.52
N ASP A 211 -14.86 -9.39 1.31
CA ASP A 211 -14.11 -9.83 2.50
C ASP A 211 -14.97 -10.43 3.62
N ARG A 212 -16.30 -10.39 3.49
CA ARG A 212 -17.27 -11.00 4.42
C ARG A 212 -18.07 -12.13 3.82
N GLY A 213 -17.78 -12.50 2.56
CA GLY A 213 -18.51 -13.52 1.84
C GLY A 213 -19.99 -13.18 1.65
N TRP A 214 -20.34 -11.89 1.50
CA TRP A 214 -21.70 -11.47 1.15
C TRP A 214 -22.01 -11.76 -0.33
N PHE A 215 -20.96 -11.75 -1.16
CA PHE A 215 -21.00 -12.27 -2.50
C PHE A 215 -19.69 -12.97 -2.83
N SER A 216 -19.71 -13.76 -3.89
CA SER A 216 -18.53 -14.37 -4.51
C SER A 216 -18.69 -14.38 -6.03
N ILE A 217 -17.77 -15.03 -6.73
CA ILE A 217 -17.77 -15.12 -8.20
C ILE A 217 -17.67 -16.60 -8.59
N ASP A 218 -18.47 -17.04 -9.55
CA ASP A 218 -18.49 -18.40 -10.07
C ASP A 218 -17.35 -18.67 -11.09
N ASP A 219 -17.27 -19.89 -11.61
CA ASP A 219 -16.22 -20.30 -12.54
C ASP A 219 -16.36 -19.68 -13.94
N ASN A 220 -17.50 -19.04 -14.22
CA ASN A 220 -17.79 -18.30 -15.45
C ASN A 220 -17.74 -16.78 -15.23
N TYR A 221 -17.16 -16.33 -14.10
CA TYR A 221 -17.04 -14.92 -13.71
C TYR A 221 -18.37 -14.21 -13.46
N ARG A 222 -19.43 -14.95 -13.10
CA ARG A 222 -20.71 -14.41 -12.68
C ARG A 222 -20.78 -14.25 -11.18
N VAL A 223 -21.48 -13.22 -10.73
CA VAL A 223 -21.61 -12.88 -9.31
C VAL A 223 -22.61 -13.81 -8.62
N ILE A 224 -22.23 -14.39 -7.49
CA ILE A 224 -23.11 -15.16 -6.59
C ILE A 224 -23.35 -14.32 -5.34
N VAL A 225 -24.59 -13.94 -5.05
CA VAL A 225 -24.93 -13.11 -3.88
C VAL A 225 -25.63 -13.97 -2.82
N CYS A 226 -25.07 -14.02 -1.61
CA CYS A 226 -25.65 -14.75 -0.48
C CYS A 226 -26.73 -13.90 0.21
N SER A 227 -27.91 -13.86 -0.39
CA SER A 227 -29.01 -12.98 0.04
C SER A 227 -29.55 -13.27 1.44
N ASP A 228 -29.19 -14.41 2.04
CA ASP A 228 -29.55 -14.86 3.38
C ASP A 228 -28.60 -14.36 4.48
N ARG A 229 -27.46 -13.74 4.12
CA ARG A 229 -26.44 -13.30 5.06
C ARG A 229 -26.54 -11.85 5.49
N PHE A 230 -27.39 -11.08 4.83
CA PHE A 230 -27.51 -9.65 5.07
C PHE A 230 -28.90 -9.15 4.68
N GLU A 231 -29.30 -8.07 5.34
CA GLU A 231 -30.42 -7.24 4.93
C GLU A 231 -29.85 -6.00 4.22
N GLU A 232 -30.47 -5.60 3.12
CA GLU A 232 -30.02 -4.46 2.33
C GLU A 232 -31.21 -3.57 2.01
N GLU A 233 -31.05 -2.28 2.32
CA GLU A 233 -31.94 -1.23 1.90
C GLU A 233 -31.12 -0.27 1.02
N SER A 234 -31.45 -0.22 -0.26
CA SER A 234 -30.83 0.69 -1.22
C SER A 234 -31.75 1.86 -1.54
N PRO A 235 -31.25 3.11 -1.57
CA PRO A 235 -32.05 4.25 -2.00
C PRO A 235 -32.64 4.06 -3.40
N PRO A 236 -33.82 4.65 -3.70
CA PRO A 236 -34.41 4.58 -5.02
C PRO A 236 -33.44 5.03 -6.12
N GLY A 237 -33.31 4.22 -7.17
CA GLY A 237 -32.43 4.50 -8.32
C GLY A 237 -30.97 4.07 -8.15
N LEU A 238 -30.58 3.52 -6.99
CA LEU A 238 -29.30 2.84 -6.83
C LEU A 238 -29.46 1.33 -6.93
N ARG A 239 -28.48 0.68 -7.54
CA ARG A 239 -28.41 -0.78 -7.61
C ARG A 239 -27.99 -1.34 -6.26
N SER A 240 -28.77 -2.28 -5.76
CA SER A 240 -28.45 -3.10 -4.60
C SER A 240 -27.40 -4.16 -4.96
N LEU A 241 -26.76 -4.76 -3.95
CA LEU A 241 -25.84 -5.88 -4.13
C LEU A 241 -26.56 -7.06 -4.80
N LYS A 242 -27.81 -7.32 -4.41
CA LYS A 242 -28.65 -8.40 -4.98
C LYS A 242 -28.88 -8.23 -6.48
N ASP A 243 -28.95 -6.99 -6.97
CA ASP A 243 -29.14 -6.71 -8.40
C ASP A 243 -27.96 -7.14 -9.27
N PHE A 244 -26.78 -7.39 -8.69
CA PHE A 244 -25.63 -7.87 -9.44
C PHE A 244 -25.60 -9.39 -9.61
N HIS A 245 -26.50 -10.14 -8.95
CA HIS A 245 -26.48 -11.60 -9.04
C HIS A 245 -26.58 -12.09 -10.49
N GLN A 246 -25.77 -13.09 -10.84
CA GLN A 246 -25.61 -13.67 -12.19
C GLN A 246 -25.02 -12.74 -13.27
N GLU A 247 -24.73 -11.47 -12.94
CA GLU A 247 -24.01 -10.58 -13.86
C GLU A 247 -22.54 -10.95 -13.97
N LEU A 248 -21.94 -10.67 -15.12
CA LEU A 248 -20.51 -10.81 -15.32
C LEU A 248 -19.78 -9.64 -14.64
N ILE A 249 -18.70 -9.96 -13.91
CA ILE A 249 -17.78 -8.93 -13.43
C ILE A 249 -16.99 -8.30 -14.59
N LEU A 250 -16.37 -7.15 -14.34
CA LEU A 250 -15.32 -6.62 -15.22
C LEU A 250 -14.15 -7.58 -15.10
N LEU A 251 -13.62 -7.97 -16.25
CA LEU A 251 -12.37 -8.71 -16.32
C LEU A 251 -11.30 -7.79 -16.89
N PRO A 252 -10.06 -7.87 -16.39
CA PRO A 252 -8.95 -7.20 -17.02
C PRO A 252 -8.61 -7.93 -18.33
N GLU A 253 -7.99 -7.23 -19.28
CA GLU A 253 -7.56 -7.84 -20.56
C GLU A 253 -6.49 -8.92 -20.35
N GLN A 254 -5.67 -8.77 -19.32
CA GLN A 254 -4.62 -9.70 -18.92
C GLN A 254 -4.74 -10.00 -17.42
N HIS A 255 -4.24 -11.16 -17.00
CA HIS A 255 -4.29 -11.60 -15.60
C HIS A 255 -5.72 -11.66 -15.03
N GLN A 256 -6.63 -12.28 -15.78
CA GLN A 256 -7.97 -12.56 -15.28
C GLN A 256 -7.91 -13.38 -13.98
N PRO A 257 -8.83 -13.16 -13.02
CA PRO A 257 -8.87 -13.91 -11.77
C PRO A 257 -8.79 -15.41 -11.99
N ARG A 258 -7.87 -16.11 -11.31
CA ARG A 258 -7.79 -17.57 -11.41
C ARG A 258 -9.05 -18.21 -10.84
N VAL A 259 -9.63 -19.12 -11.61
CA VAL A 259 -10.81 -19.91 -11.19
C VAL A 259 -10.56 -20.62 -9.86
N GLU A 260 -9.36 -21.17 -9.64
CA GLU A 260 -8.98 -21.81 -8.37
C GLU A 260 -9.04 -20.85 -7.17
N ALA A 261 -8.66 -19.58 -7.35
CA ALA A 261 -8.77 -18.58 -6.29
C ALA A 261 -10.22 -18.24 -5.97
N LEU A 262 -11.07 -18.13 -7.01
CA LEU A 262 -12.51 -17.90 -6.84
C LEU A 262 -13.20 -19.08 -6.16
N GLN A 263 -12.84 -20.32 -6.54
CA GLN A 263 -13.30 -21.55 -5.90
C GLN A 263 -12.90 -21.61 -4.43
N TRP A 264 -11.66 -21.21 -4.10
CA TRP A 264 -11.21 -21.10 -2.72
C TRP A 264 -12.08 -20.10 -1.95
N HIS A 265 -12.31 -18.90 -2.50
CA HIS A 265 -13.12 -17.88 -1.83
C HIS A 265 -14.55 -18.36 -1.57
N ARG A 266 -15.19 -19.00 -2.57
CA ARG A 266 -16.52 -19.63 -2.39
C ARG A 266 -16.50 -20.70 -1.31
N SER A 267 -15.50 -21.56 -1.29
CA SER A 267 -15.38 -22.65 -0.31
C SER A 267 -15.15 -22.13 1.11
N PHE A 268 -14.23 -21.18 1.27
CA PHE A 268 -13.90 -20.56 2.55
C PHE A 268 -15.13 -19.91 3.18
N TRP A 269 -15.87 -19.13 2.39
CA TRP A 269 -17.08 -18.48 2.85
C TRP A 269 -18.33 -19.36 2.77
N LYS A 270 -18.26 -20.59 2.23
CA LYS A 270 -19.42 -21.46 1.99
C LYS A 270 -20.51 -20.79 1.14
N VAL A 271 -20.11 -20.08 0.09
CA VAL A 271 -21.01 -19.48 -0.91
C VAL A 271 -21.33 -20.53 -1.96
N SER A 272 -22.60 -20.88 -2.09
CA SER A 272 -23.14 -21.82 -3.09
C SER A 272 -23.91 -21.08 -4.17
#